data_AF-A0A0C3ISJ0-F1
#
_entry.id   AF-A0A0C3ISJ0-F1
#
_cell.length_a   1.000
_cell.length_b   1.000
_cell.length_c   1.000
_cell.angle_alpha   90.00
_cell.angle_beta   90.00
_cell.angle_gamma   90.00
#
_symmetry.space_group_name_H-M   'P 1'
#
loop_
_entity.id
_entity.type
_entity.pdbx_description
1 polymer ?
#
loop_
_entity_poly.entity_id
_entity_poly.type
_entity_poly.pdbx_seq_one_letter_code
_entity_poly.pdbx_strand_id
1 'polypeptide(L)' 'ELLWFITNGQLHCTINKVHGIMEITRLLIKTAQYEQVVKQGDVLLNSLQRLSKVLY' A
#
# COMPACT_ATOMS: atom_id res chain seq x y z
N GLU A 1 18.66 2.03 -13.18
CA GLU A 1 18.04 3.31 -12.76
C GLU A 1 16.52 3.21 -12.55
N LEU A 2 15.75 2.63 -13.48
CA LEU A 2 14.28 2.49 -13.34
C LEU A 2 13.82 1.74 -12.07
N LEU A 3 14.58 0.72 -11.64
CA LEU A 3 14.28 -0.05 -10.42
C LEU A 3 14.25 0.84 -9.18
N TRP A 4 15.13 1.85 -9.11
CA TRP A 4 15.20 2.77 -7.97
C TRP A 4 13.96 3.66 -7.90
N PHE A 5 13.46 4.15 -9.03
CA PHE A 5 12.22 4.93 -9.09
C PHE A 5 10.96 4.14 -8.69
N ILE A 6 10.96 2.82 -8.95
CA ILE A 6 9.89 1.91 -8.55
C ILE A 6 9.95 1.65 -7.05
N THR A 7 11.14 1.32 -6.53
CA THR A 7 11.34 1.07 -5.09
C THR A 7 11.07 2.32 -4.25
N ASN A 8 11.38 3.51 -4.78
CA ASN A 8 11.13 4.78 -4.12
C ASN A 8 9.66 5.25 -4.26
N GLY A 9 8.80 4.48 -4.93
CA GLY A 9 7.36 4.74 -5.07
C GLY A 9 6.99 5.94 -5.96
N GLN A 10 7.95 6.54 -6.67
CA GLN A 10 7.68 7.63 -7.63
C GLN A 10 7.05 7.11 -8.93
N LEU A 11 7.28 5.84 -9.25
CA LEU A 11 6.70 5.15 -10.40
C LEU A 11 5.94 3.91 -9.91
N HIS A 12 4.60 3.97 -9.96
CA HIS A 12 3.74 2.83 -9.68
C HIS A 12 3.68 1.89 -10.89
N CYS A 13 4.73 1.10 -11.08
CA CYS A 13 4.74 0.02 -12.05
C CYS A 13 5.38 -1.24 -11.45
N THR A 14 4.85 -2.40 -11.84
CA THR A 14 5.37 -3.70 -11.40
C THR A 14 6.12 -4.32 -12.56
N ILE A 15 7.38 -4.72 -12.34
CA ILE A 15 8.19 -5.42 -13.34
C ILE A 15 7.97 -6.91 -13.18
N ASN A 16 7.34 -7.55 -14.16
CA ASN A 16 7.27 -9.00 -14.24
C ASN A 16 8.46 -9.52 -15.04
N LYS A 17 9.56 -9.85 -14.34
CA LYS A 17 10.80 -10.32 -14.96
C LYS A 17 10.66 -11.64 -15.73
N VAL A 18 9.70 -12.50 -15.35
CA VAL A 18 9.50 -13.83 -15.98
C VAL A 18 8.90 -13.68 -17.38
N HIS A 19 7.97 -12.74 -17.56
CA HIS A 19 7.32 -12.48 -18.85
C HIS A 19 7.96 -11.34 -19.63
N GLY A 20 8.92 -10.61 -19.05
CA GLY A 20 9.56 -9.44 -19.66
C GLY A 20 8.63 -8.24 -19.84
N ILE A 21 7.48 -8.24 -19.17
CA ILE A 21 6.43 -7.21 -19.30
C ILE A 21 6.49 -6.29 -18.08
N MET A 22 6.34 -4.98 -18.34
CA MET A 22 6.13 -3.97 -17.31
C MET A 22 4.66 -3.58 -17.26
N GLU A 23 4.01 -3.83 -16.13
CA GLU A 23 2.62 -3.44 -15.91
C GLU A 23 2.60 -2.08 -15.20
N ILE A 24 2.12 -1.06 -15.90
CA ILE A 24 1.92 0.28 -15.33
C ILE A 24 0.55 0.29 -14.67
N THR A 25 0.52 0.05 -13.37
CA THR A 25 -0.72 0.11 -12.59
C THR A 25 -1.06 1.57 -12.37
N ARG A 26 -1.89 2.14 -13.25
CA ARG A 26 -2.47 3.48 -13.04
C ARG A 26 -3.36 3.42 -11.80
N LEU A 27 -2.83 3.85 -10.65
CA LEU A 27 -3.62 4.00 -9.43
C LEU A 27 -4.65 5.10 -9.66
N LEU A 28 -5.90 4.69 -9.76
CA LEU A 28 -7.02 5.61 -9.74
C LEU A 28 -7.03 6.30 -8.38
N ILE A 29 -7.24 7.63 -8.38
CA ILE A 29 -7.24 8.48 -7.17
C ILE A 29 -8.14 7.89 -6.08
N LYS A 30 -9.30 7.35 -6.47
CA LYS A 30 -10.25 6.72 -5.55
C LYS A 30 -9.70 5.46 -4.86
N THR A 31 -8.93 4.63 -5.57
CA THR A 31 -8.31 3.43 -5.01
C THR A 31 -7.19 3.79 -4.04
N ALA A 32 -6.38 4.81 -4.37
CA ALA A 32 -5.35 5.31 -3.46
C ALA A 32 -5.96 5.89 -2.17
N GLN A 33 -7.03 6.67 -2.28
CA GLN A 33 -7.76 7.20 -1.12
C GLN A 33 -8.38 6.07 -0.28
N TYR A 34 -8.97 5.06 -0.92
CA TYR A 34 -9.51 3.89 -0.23
C TYR A 34 -8.43 3.14 0.56
N GLU A 35 -7.29 2.85 -0.08
CA GLU A 35 -6.18 2.14 0.57
C GLU A 35 -5.62 2.91 1.77
N GLN A 36 -5.54 4.24 1.68
CA GLN A 36 -5.11 5.08 2.79
C GLN A 36 -6.07 4.97 3.98
N VAL A 37 -7.38 5.05 3.73
CA VAL A 37 -8.41 4.94 4.78
C VAL A 37 -8.37 3.56 5.44
N VAL A 38 -8.20 2.48 4.66
CA VAL A 38 -8.09 1.12 5.19
C VAL A 38 -6.87 0.98 6.09
N LYS A 39 -5.69 1.45 5.65
CA LYS A 39 -4.46 1.41 6.45
C LYS A 39 -4.59 2.20 7.77
N GLN A 40 -5.19 3.38 7.72
CA GLN A 40 -5.45 4.18 8.92
C GLN A 40 -6.45 3.48 9.87
N GLY A 41 -7.49 2.86 9.31
CA GLY A 41 -8.46 2.08 10.08
C GLY A 41 -7.81 0.90 10.83
N ASP A 42 -6.90 0.18 10.19
CA ASP A 42 -6.20 -0.96 10.80
C ASP A 42 -5.35 -0.54 12.01
N VAL A 43 -4.63 0.59 11.91
CA VAL A 43 -3.85 1.14 13.04
C VAL A 43 -4.75 1.51 14.23
N LEU A 44 -5.91 2.11 13.96
CA LEU A 44 -6.88 2.47 14.99
C LEU A 44 -7.47 1.23 15.67
N LEU A 45 -7.88 0.24 14.88
CA LEU A 45 -8.43 -1.01 15.37
C LEU A 45 -7.42 -1.78 16.23
N ASN A 46 -6.15 -1.83 15.81
CA ASN A 46 -5.09 -2.45 16.59
C ASN A 46 -4.88 -1.72 17.93
N SER A 47 -4.91 -0.39 17.91
CA SER A 47 -4.79 0.43 19.13
C SER A 47 -5.95 0.19 20.10
N LEU A 48 -7.19 0.14 19.58
CA LEU A 48 -8.39 -0.15 20.35
C LEU A 48 -8.34 -1.57 20.93
N GLN A 49 -7.93 -2.56 20.12
CA GLN A 49 -7.77 -3.95 20.56
C GLN A 49 -6.74 -4.06 21.69
N ARG A 50 -5.62 -3.33 21.61
CA ARG A 50 -4.62 -3.30 22.69
C ARG A 50 -5.18 -2.68 23.97
N LEU A 51 -5.94 -1.59 23.86
CA LEU A 51 -6.59 -0.95 25.01
C LEU A 51 -7.61 -1.90 25.68
N SER A 52 -8.41 -2.60 24.87
CA SER A 52 -9.40 -3.57 25.37
C SER A 52 -8.75 -4.73 26.13
N LYS A 53 -7.55 -5.16 25.75
CA LYS A 53 -6.78 -6.23 26.44
C LYS A 53 -6.12 -5.78 27.75
N VAL A 54 -6.04 -4.48 28.01
CA VAL A 54 -5.48 -3.94 29.27
C VAL A 54 -6.60 -3.65 30.26
N LEU A 55 -7.79 -3.31 29.77
CA LEU A 55 -8.96 -3.02 30.59
C LEU A 55 -9.69 -4.28 31.11
N TYR A 56 -9.54 -5.41 30.41
CA TYR A 56 -10.04 -6.74 30.79
C TYR A 56 -8.87 -7.69 31.01
#